data_AF-A0A4R6ZLT4-F1
#
_entry.id   AF-A0A4R6ZLT4-F1
#
_cell.length_a   1.000
_cell.length_b   1.000
_cell.length_c   1.000
_cell.angle_alpha   90.00
_cell.angle_beta   90.00
_cell.angle_gamma   90.00
#
_symmetry.space_group_name_H-M   'P 1'
#
loop_
_entity.id
_entity.type
_entity.pdbx_description
1 polymer ?
#
loop_
_entity_poly.entity_id
_entity_poly.type
_entity_poly.pdbx_seq_one_letter_code
_entity_poly.pdbx_strand_id
1 'polypeptide(L)'
;MTLTTPALLFPAISLLLLAYTNRFLVLAQLIRKLADEERDRHQSGTARQIVLLRRRISLTKRMQVAGVLSFLLCTLSMFALFLSLELLGMLLFGVSLVTLSISLIYSLWEVTISTNALNVQLQDIEDLRKSTSAAAAEEASP
;
A
#
# COMPACT_ATOMS: atom_id res chain seq x y z
N MET A 1 -12.65 -5.61 -32.49
CA MET A 1 -12.76 -5.32 -31.04
C MET A 1 -13.85 -4.27 -30.87
N THR A 2 -14.94 -4.58 -30.16
CA THR A 2 -16.04 -3.63 -29.94
C THR A 2 -15.52 -2.44 -29.13
N LEU A 3 -15.86 -1.21 -29.53
CA LEU A 3 -15.47 0.07 -28.90
C LEU A 3 -15.78 0.20 -27.39
N THR A 4 -16.34 -0.84 -26.77
CA THR A 4 -16.73 -0.93 -25.36
C THR A 4 -15.56 -1.27 -24.43
N THR A 5 -14.53 -1.98 -24.89
CA THR A 5 -13.42 -2.42 -24.02
C THR A 5 -12.57 -1.26 -23.46
N PRO A 6 -12.23 -0.20 -24.22
CA PRO A 6 -11.50 0.95 -23.69
C PRO A 6 -12.33 1.76 -22.67
N ALA A 7 -13.65 1.85 -22.87
CA ALA A 7 -14.55 2.63 -22.03
C ALA A 7 -14.67 2.07 -20.60
N LEU A 8 -14.48 0.75 -20.43
CA LEU A 8 -14.49 0.08 -19.13
C LEU A 8 -13.14 0.12 -18.41
N LEU A 9 -12.04 0.30 -19.14
CA LEU A 9 -10.70 0.35 -18.56
C LEU A 9 -10.43 1.68 -17.84
N PHE A 10 -10.85 2.81 -18.40
CA PHE A 10 -10.63 4.13 -17.77
C PHE A 10 -11.19 4.25 -16.35
N PRO A 11 -12.44 3.83 -16.07
CA PRO A 11 -12.98 3.82 -14.71
C PRO A 11 -12.19 2.88 -13.79
N ALA A 12 -11.86 1.67 -14.26
CA ALA A 12 -11.13 0.68 -13.46
C ALA A 12 -9.71 1.15 -13.09
N ILE A 13 -9.00 1.77 -14.03
CA ILE A 13 -7.68 2.38 -13.81
C ILE A 13 -7.79 3.51 -12.78
N SER A 14 -8.77 4.38 -12.94
CA SER A 14 -8.98 5.53 -12.06
C SER A 14 -9.31 5.10 -10.63
N LEU A 15 -10.15 4.06 -10.47
CA LEU A 15 -10.47 3.47 -9.17
C LEU A 15 -9.25 2.81 -8.53
N LEU A 16 -8.43 2.09 -9.30
CA LEU A 16 -7.20 1.46 -8.79
C LEU A 16 -6.21 2.53 -8.30
N LEU A 17 -6.01 3.58 -9.10
CA LEU A 17 -5.16 4.72 -8.74
C LEU A 17 -5.66 5.46 -7.50
N LEU A 18 -6.97 5.69 -7.39
CA LEU A 18 -7.58 6.33 -6.23
C LEU A 18 -7.40 5.48 -4.97
N ALA A 19 -7.64 4.17 -5.06
CA ALA A 19 -7.42 3.24 -3.95
C ALA A 19 -5.96 3.26 -3.48
N TYR A 20 -5.00 3.27 -4.40
CA TYR A 20 -3.57 3.30 -4.06
C TYR A 20 -3.15 4.64 -3.48
N THR A 21 -3.65 5.75 -4.03
CA THR A 21 -3.41 7.10 -3.52
C THR A 21 -3.98 7.25 -2.11
N ASN A 22 -5.19 6.75 -1.86
CA ASN A 22 -5.79 6.74 -0.53
C ASN A 22 -4.91 5.97 0.48
N ARG A 23 -4.42 4.80 0.10
CA ARG A 23 -3.55 3.99 0.96
C ARG A 23 -2.22 4.70 1.29
N PHE A 24 -1.61 5.35 0.30
CA PHE A 24 -0.41 6.16 0.50
C PHE A 24 -0.67 7.35 1.43
N LEU A 25 -1.78 8.08 1.24
CA LEU A 25 -2.13 9.24 2.05
C LEU A 25 -2.37 8.88 3.51
N VAL A 26 -3.15 7.82 3.77
CA VAL A 26 -3.39 7.34 5.14
C VAL A 26 -2.09 6.95 5.84
N LEU A 27 -1.21 6.23 5.14
CA LEU A 27 0.12 5.87 5.65
C LEU A 27 0.99 7.11 5.96
N ALA A 28 1.02 8.08 5.06
CA ALA A 28 1.80 9.31 5.23
C ALA A 28 1.28 10.16 6.40
N GLN A 29 -0.05 10.25 6.56
CA GLN A 29 -0.68 10.93 7.70
C GLN A 29 -0.33 10.24 9.02
N LEU A 30 -0.37 8.90 9.06
CA LEU A 30 -0.01 8.14 10.25
C LEU A 30 1.47 8.35 10.63
N ILE A 31 2.40 8.35 9.67
CA ILE A 31 3.81 8.66 9.92
C ILE A 31 3.98 10.06 10.50
N ARG A 32 3.30 11.07 9.95
CA ARG A 32 3.39 12.45 10.45
C ARG A 32 2.91 12.56 11.89
N LYS A 33 1.75 11.94 12.19
CA LYS A 33 1.19 11.91 13.54
C LYS A 33 2.17 11.26 14.54
N LEU A 34 2.73 10.10 14.19
CA LEU A 34 3.70 9.41 15.03
C LEU A 34 4.99 10.21 15.20
N ALA A 35 5.47 10.88 14.15
CA ALA A 35 6.65 11.73 14.23
C ALA A 35 6.43 12.95 15.15
N ASP A 36 5.24 13.53 15.15
CA ASP A 36 4.87 14.62 16.08
C ASP A 36 4.81 14.11 17.53
N GLU A 37 4.20 12.94 17.77
CA GLU A 37 4.12 12.32 19.11
C GLU A 37 5.50 11.95 19.70
N GLU A 38 6.45 11.50 18.87
CA GLU A 38 7.80 11.16 19.32
C GLU A 38 8.63 12.38 19.70
N ARG A 39 8.44 13.49 18.97
CA ARG A 39 9.11 14.77 19.24
C ARG A 39 8.72 15.35 20.60
N ASP A 40 7.49 15.10 21.04
CA ASP A 40 6.97 15.64 22.30
C ASP A 40 7.23 14.74 23.52
N ARG A 41 7.43 13.41 23.35
CA ARG A 41 7.49 12.46 24.48
C ARG A 41 8.68 11.49 24.51
N HIS A 42 9.62 11.54 23.55
CA HIS A 42 10.81 10.66 23.50
C HIS A 42 10.52 9.17 23.80
N GLN A 43 9.40 8.64 23.28
CA GLN A 43 9.03 7.25 23.46
C GLN A 43 9.80 6.37 22.46
N SER A 44 10.69 5.51 22.97
CA SER A 44 11.55 4.62 22.18
C SER A 44 10.82 3.65 21.23
N GLY A 45 9.51 3.43 21.42
CA GLY A 45 8.67 2.61 20.55
C GLY A 45 8.28 3.27 19.21
N THR A 46 8.25 4.60 19.15
CA THR A 46 7.68 5.33 18.01
C THR A 46 8.62 5.32 16.79
N ALA A 47 9.94 5.39 17.01
CA ALA A 47 10.94 5.33 15.94
C ALA A 47 10.88 4.00 15.17
N ARG A 48 10.65 2.89 15.88
CA ARG A 48 10.52 1.56 15.26
C ARG A 48 9.28 1.48 14.36
N GLN A 49 8.19 2.13 14.73
CA GLN A 49 6.96 2.18 13.93
C GLN A 49 7.13 3.04 12.68
N ILE A 50 7.84 4.18 12.78
CA ILE A 50 8.16 5.03 11.62
C ILE A 50 8.95 4.25 10.56
N VAL A 51 9.92 3.42 10.98
CA VAL A 51 10.70 2.59 10.05
C VAL A 51 9.82 1.53 9.35
N LEU A 52 8.93 0.88 10.09
CA LEU A 52 7.97 -0.08 9.52
C LEU A 52 7.00 0.58 8.53
N LEU A 53 6.48 1.76 8.87
CA LEU A 53 5.59 2.53 7.99
C LEU A 53 6.32 3.02 6.74
N ARG A 54 7.58 3.47 6.84
CA ARG A 54 8.42 3.79 5.66
C ARG A 54 8.57 2.61 4.72
N ARG A 55 8.78 1.40 5.27
CA ARG A 55 8.90 0.18 4.46
C ARG A 55 7.60 -0.13 3.72
N ARG A 56 6.44 0.05 4.38
CA ARG A 56 5.11 -0.09 3.77
C ARG A 56 4.91 0.92 2.64
N ILE A 57 5.23 2.19 2.85
CA ILE A 57 5.16 3.23 1.80
C ILE A 57 6.00 2.86 0.58
N SER A 58 7.24 2.37 0.78
CA SER A 58 8.08 1.96 -0.34
C SER A 58 7.49 0.77 -1.12
N LEU A 59 6.78 -0.15 -0.45
CA LEU A 59 6.09 -1.27 -1.09
C LEU A 59 4.88 -0.77 -1.89
N THR A 60 4.03 0.06 -1.29
CA THR A 60 2.85 0.65 -1.96
C THR A 60 3.26 1.45 -3.20
N LYS A 61 4.39 2.18 -3.14
CA LYS A 61 4.95 2.89 -4.30
C LYS A 61 5.33 1.94 -5.44
N ARG A 62 6.03 0.84 -5.13
CA ARG A 62 6.47 -0.13 -6.16
C ARG A 62 5.28 -0.83 -6.84
N MET A 63 4.29 -1.21 -6.03
CA MET A 63 3.01 -1.75 -6.50
C MET A 63 2.29 -0.77 -7.44
N GLN A 64 2.17 0.51 -7.04
CA GLN A 64 1.50 1.51 -7.87
C GLN A 64 2.23 1.75 -9.20
N VAL A 65 3.56 1.79 -9.21
CA VAL A 65 4.35 1.92 -10.45
C VAL A 65 4.12 0.72 -11.36
N ALA A 66 4.12 -0.51 -10.83
CA ALA A 66 3.84 -1.71 -11.63
C ALA A 66 2.42 -1.70 -12.20
N GLY A 67 1.42 -1.33 -11.40
CA GLY A 67 0.03 -1.20 -11.86
C GLY A 67 -0.14 -0.15 -12.97
N VAL A 68 0.47 1.02 -12.82
CA VAL A 68 0.48 2.07 -13.86
C VAL A 68 1.18 1.59 -15.12
N LEU A 69 2.33 0.94 -15.00
CA LEU A 69 3.08 0.41 -16.13
C LEU A 69 2.28 -0.64 -16.90
N SER A 70 1.59 -1.53 -16.18
CA SER A 70 0.66 -2.50 -16.78
C SER A 70 -0.40 -1.79 -17.62
N PHE A 71 -1.07 -0.77 -17.06
CA PHE A 71 -2.11 -0.07 -17.80
C PHE A 71 -1.56 0.68 -19.01
N LEU A 72 -0.38 1.28 -18.90
CA LEU A 72 0.30 1.91 -20.02
C LEU A 72 0.58 0.89 -21.15
N LEU A 73 1.14 -0.27 -20.80
CA LEU A 73 1.39 -1.36 -21.76
C LEU A 73 0.10 -1.88 -22.40
N CYS A 74 -0.98 -1.98 -21.62
CA CYS A 74 -2.30 -2.36 -22.14
C CYS A 74 -2.85 -1.32 -23.13
N THR A 75 -2.70 -0.03 -22.85
CA THR A 75 -3.05 1.06 -23.77
C THR A 75 -2.21 1.00 -25.05
N LEU A 76 -0.89 0.80 -24.95
CA LEU A 76 -0.02 0.62 -26.11
C LEU A 76 -0.39 -0.62 -26.92
N SER A 77 -0.76 -1.71 -26.26
CA SER A 77 -1.27 -2.93 -26.90
C SER A 77 -2.52 -2.63 -27.72
N MET A 78 -3.53 -1.98 -27.12
CA MET A 78 -4.74 -1.60 -27.85
C MET A 78 -4.45 -0.69 -29.03
N PHE A 79 -3.49 0.23 -28.89
CA PHE A 79 -3.03 1.10 -29.98
C PHE A 79 -2.31 0.33 -31.10
N ALA A 80 -1.45 -0.63 -30.76
CA ALA A 80 -0.78 -1.49 -31.74
C ALA A 80 -1.79 -2.37 -32.52
N LEU A 81 -2.76 -2.96 -31.83
CA LEU A 81 -3.86 -3.70 -32.46
C LEU A 81 -4.71 -2.81 -33.38
N PHE A 82 -4.90 -1.53 -33.01
CA PHE A 82 -5.58 -0.55 -33.86
C PHE A 82 -4.81 -0.25 -35.15
N LEU A 83 -3.47 -0.27 -35.11
CA LEU A 83 -2.60 -0.15 -36.29
C LEU A 83 -2.43 -1.47 -37.06
N SER A 84 -3.22 -2.50 -36.76
CA SER A 84 -3.11 -3.85 -37.33
C SER A 84 -1.76 -4.56 -37.07
N LEU A 85 -1.02 -4.13 -36.04
CA LEU A 85 0.22 -4.79 -35.59
C LEU A 85 -0.12 -5.90 -34.58
N GLU A 86 -0.72 -7.00 -35.06
CA GLU A 86 -1.29 -8.06 -34.22
C GLU A 86 -0.28 -8.69 -33.24
N LEU A 87 0.89 -9.07 -33.74
CA LEU A 87 1.92 -9.75 -32.94
C LEU A 87 2.48 -8.83 -31.84
N LEU A 88 2.72 -7.55 -32.17
CA LEU A 88 3.19 -6.56 -31.21
C LEU A 88 2.13 -6.28 -30.14
N GLY A 89 0.87 -6.14 -30.54
CA GLY A 89 -0.25 -5.95 -29.63
C GLY A 89 -0.41 -7.13 -28.67
N MET A 90 -0.39 -8.37 -29.18
CA MET A 90 -0.50 -9.57 -28.35
C MET A 90 0.63 -9.68 -27.32
N LEU A 91 1.87 -9.39 -27.72
CA LEU A 91 3.02 -9.43 -26.82
C LEU A 91 2.91 -8.37 -25.73
N LEU A 92 2.59 -7.12 -26.09
CA LEU A 92 2.38 -6.02 -25.13
C LEU A 92 1.23 -6.33 -24.15
N PHE A 93 0.15 -6.92 -24.65
CA PHE A 93 -0.97 -7.35 -23.81
C PHE A 93 -0.52 -8.41 -22.79
N GLY A 94 0.21 -9.44 -23.22
CA GLY A 94 0.73 -10.47 -22.32
C GLY A 94 1.64 -9.89 -21.23
N VAL A 95 2.57 -9.00 -21.61
CA VAL A 95 3.47 -8.33 -20.64
C VAL A 95 2.66 -7.45 -19.67
N SER A 96 1.62 -6.76 -20.14
CA SER A 96 0.74 -5.98 -19.27
C SER A 96 0.07 -6.83 -18.20
N LEU A 97 -0.48 -8.00 -18.56
CA LEU A 97 -1.14 -8.91 -17.62
C LEU A 97 -0.17 -9.44 -16.57
N VAL A 98 1.04 -9.86 -16.97
CA VAL A 98 2.07 -10.32 -16.02
C VAL A 98 2.45 -9.21 -15.05
N THR A 99 2.62 -7.99 -15.56
CA THR A 99 2.95 -6.81 -14.73
C THR A 99 1.81 -6.49 -13.75
N LEU A 100 0.55 -6.61 -14.18
CA LEU A 100 -0.62 -6.44 -13.32
C LEU A 100 -0.68 -7.49 -12.22
N SER A 101 -0.46 -8.78 -12.56
CA SER A 101 -0.44 -9.87 -11.60
C SER A 101 0.63 -9.65 -10.52
N ILE A 102 1.83 -9.22 -10.92
CA ILE A 102 2.91 -8.87 -9.98
C ILE A 102 2.45 -7.72 -9.05
N SER A 103 1.84 -6.67 -9.60
CA SER A 103 1.29 -5.55 -8.80
C SER A 103 0.27 -6.03 -7.77
N LEU A 104 -0.63 -6.94 -8.14
CA LEU A 104 -1.65 -7.48 -7.24
C LEU A 104 -1.06 -8.38 -6.15
N ILE A 105 -0.05 -9.20 -6.46
CA ILE A 105 0.66 -10.00 -5.45
C ILE A 105 1.34 -9.09 -4.42
N TYR A 106 2.01 -8.02 -4.86
CA TYR A 106 2.56 -7.02 -3.95
C TYR A 106 1.48 -6.34 -3.10
N SER A 107 0.30 -6.08 -3.67
CA SER A 107 -0.85 -5.55 -2.94
C SER A 107 -1.29 -6.48 -1.81
N LEU A 108 -1.43 -7.77 -2.09
CA LEU A 108 -1.79 -8.76 -1.07
C LEU A 108 -0.74 -8.85 0.03
N TRP A 109 0.55 -8.93 -0.33
CA TRP A 109 1.64 -8.94 0.64
C TRP A 109 1.68 -7.68 1.51
N GLU A 110 1.45 -6.51 0.93
CA GLU A 110 1.45 -5.28 1.72
C GLU A 110 0.25 -5.23 2.68
N VAL A 111 -0.91 -5.78 2.33
CA VAL A 111 -2.04 -5.96 3.27
C VAL A 111 -1.61 -6.82 4.45
N THR A 112 -0.99 -7.97 4.22
CA THR A 112 -0.53 -8.85 5.31
C THR A 112 0.48 -8.16 6.23
N ILE A 113 1.50 -7.50 5.66
CA ILE A 113 2.51 -6.76 6.43
C ILE A 113 1.87 -5.61 7.21
N SER A 114 0.94 -4.90 6.59
CA SER A 114 0.19 -3.80 7.19
C SER A 114 -0.60 -4.25 8.41
N THR A 115 -1.36 -5.33 8.28
CA THR A 115 -2.18 -5.87 9.37
C THR A 115 -1.29 -6.40 10.50
N ASN A 116 -0.20 -7.09 10.17
CA ASN A 116 0.73 -7.60 11.18
C ASN A 116 1.41 -6.46 11.97
N ALA A 117 1.88 -5.40 11.28
CA ALA A 117 2.47 -4.25 11.94
C ALA A 117 1.50 -3.53 12.88
N LEU A 118 0.22 -3.42 12.47
CA LEU A 118 -0.82 -2.83 13.31
C LEU A 118 -1.12 -3.71 14.54
N ASN A 119 -1.16 -5.03 14.37
CA ASN A 119 -1.43 -5.95 15.48
C ASN A 119 -0.31 -5.92 16.54
N VAL A 120 0.95 -5.91 16.10
CA VAL A 120 2.10 -5.76 17.02
C VAL A 120 2.05 -4.42 17.75
N GLN A 121 1.71 -3.33 17.05
CA GLN A 121 1.56 -2.01 17.65
C GLN A 121 0.42 -1.97 18.68
N LEU A 122 -0.69 -2.67 18.43
CA LEU A 122 -1.81 -2.76 19.36
C LEU A 122 -1.42 -3.52 20.63
N GLN A 123 -0.70 -4.64 20.47
CA GLN A 123 -0.18 -5.44 21.58
C GLN A 123 0.80 -4.65 22.46
N ASP A 124 1.75 -3.92 21.85
CA ASP A 124 2.69 -3.07 22.60
C ASP A 124 1.96 -2.03 23.48
N ILE A 125 0.86 -1.45 22.97
CA ILE A 125 0.04 -0.46 23.72
C ILE A 125 -0.74 -1.13 24.85
N GLU A 126 -1.33 -2.31 24.60
CA GLU A 126 -2.06 -3.08 25.62
C GLU A 126 -1.14 -3.51 26.77
N ASP A 127 0.07 -3.95 26.46
CA ASP A 127 1.08 -4.37 27.45
C ASP A 127 1.59 -3.18 28.27
N LEU A 128 1.87 -2.03 27.64
CA LEU A 128 2.21 -0.77 28.33
C LEU A 128 1.10 -0.32 29.28
N ARG A 129 -0.18 -0.48 28.89
CA ARG A 129 -1.32 -0.13 29.75
C ARG A 129 -1.44 -1.08 30.94
N LYS A 130 -1.22 -2.38 30.74
CA LYS A 130 -1.22 -3.36 31.84
C LYS A 130 -0.09 -3.09 32.83
N SER A 131 1.13 -2.82 32.38
CA SER A 131 2.26 -2.55 33.27
C SER A 131 2.05 -1.27 34.09
N THR A 132 1.48 -0.22 33.48
CA THR A 132 1.16 1.04 34.18
C THR A 132 0.06 0.83 35.24
N SER A 133 -0.96 0.02 34.92
CA SER A 133 -2.04 -0.31 35.86
C SER A 133 -1.57 -1.17 37.04
N ALA A 134 -0.61 -2.07 36.81
CA ALA A 134 -0.04 -2.90 37.87
C ALA A 134 0.83 -2.07 38.83
N ALA A 135 1.69 -1.19 38.30
CA ALA A 135 2.51 -0.30 39.11
C ALA A 135 1.68 0.63 40.00
N ALA A 136 0.58 1.19 39.47
CA ALA A 136 -0.32 2.05 40.24
C ALA A 136 -1.09 1.30 41.35
N ALA A 137 -1.32 0.00 41.19
CA ALA A 137 -1.97 -0.84 42.21
C ALA A 137 -1.01 -1.22 43.34
N GLU A 138 0.29 -1.34 43.03
CA GLU A 138 1.35 -1.67 44.00
C GLU A 138 1.76 -0.46 44.86
N GLU A 139 1.79 0.75 44.29
CA GLU A 139 1.96 2.00 45.07
C GLU A 139 0.76 2.36 45.97
N ALA A 140 -0.43 1.82 45.66
CA ALA A 140 -1.65 2.06 46.44
C ALA A 140 -1.87 1.03 47.57
N SER A 141 -1.00 0.02 47.71
CA SER A 141 -0.99 -0.90 48.84
C SER A 141 -0.10 -0.37 49.96
N PRO A 142 -0.66 -0.06 51.15
CA PRO A 142 0.07 0.52 52.29
C PRO A 142 1.02 -0.43 53.01
#